data_AF-A0A7W1AXY3-F1
#
_entry.id   AF-A0A7W1AXY3-F1
#
_cell.length_a   1.000
_cell.length_b   1.000
_cell.length_c   1.000
_cell.angle_alpha   90.00
_cell.angle_beta   90.00
_cell.angle_gamma   90.00
#
_symmetry.space_group_name_H-M   'P 1'
#
loop_
_entity.id
_entity.type
_entity.pdbx_description
1 polymer ?
#
loop_
_entity_poly.entity_id
_entity_poly.type
_entity_poly.pdbx_seq_one_letter_code
_entity_poly.pdbx_strand_id
1 'polypeptide(L)'
;MNEELDIAAAEYVLGTLPAAERARFASRLAAEPELRDAVRFWGARFFPLDEAVPPEAPPPELWGAIERQTGARETAAAAAGATDMVSL
;
A
#
# COMPACT_ATOMS: atom_id res chain seq x y z
N MET A 1 20.39 8.50 -10.30
CA MET A 1 19.16 8.00 -10.93
C MET A 1 19.56 6.74 -11.66
N ASN A 2 19.19 5.60 -11.08
CA ASN A 2 19.53 4.27 -11.57
C ASN A 2 18.35 3.80 -12.43
N GLU A 3 18.53 3.66 -13.74
CA GLU A 3 17.45 3.34 -14.68
C GLU A 3 16.67 2.08 -14.31
N GLU A 4 17.34 1.04 -13.81
CA GLU A 4 16.66 -0.20 -13.37
C GLU A 4 15.77 0.05 -12.14
N LEU A 5 16.24 0.88 -11.22
CA LEU A 5 15.49 1.26 -10.02
C LEU A 5 14.26 2.10 -10.41
N ASP A 6 14.43 3.03 -11.33
CA ASP A 6 13.35 3.91 -11.78
C ASP A 6 12.25 3.14 -12.51
N ILE A 7 12.63 2.19 -13.38
CA ILE A 7 11.66 1.32 -14.05
C ILE A 7 10.91 0.47 -13.02
N ALA A 8 11.63 -0.19 -12.11
CA ALA A 8 11.01 -1.00 -11.07
C ALA A 8 10.09 -0.18 -10.15
N ALA A 9 10.45 1.07 -9.83
CA ALA A 9 9.60 1.97 -9.06
C ALA A 9 8.33 2.37 -9.83
N ALA A 10 8.43 2.64 -11.14
CA ALA A 10 7.27 2.93 -11.98
C ALA A 10 6.32 1.72 -12.03
N GLU A 11 6.84 0.53 -12.25
CA GLU A 11 6.06 -0.72 -12.30
C GLU A 11 5.47 -1.06 -10.93
N TYR A 12 6.19 -0.78 -9.84
CA TYR A 12 5.66 -0.93 -8.48
C TYR A 12 4.45 -0.03 -8.24
N VAL A 13 4.54 1.25 -8.65
CA VAL A 13 3.46 2.22 -8.50
C VAL A 13 2.25 1.85 -9.36
N LEU A 14 2.47 1.43 -10.61
CA LEU A 14 1.40 0.98 -11.51
C LEU A 14 0.82 -0.39 -11.10
N GLY A 15 1.45 -1.10 -10.17
CA GLY A 15 1.03 -2.43 -9.74
C GLY A 15 1.28 -3.53 -10.79
N THR A 16 2.18 -3.30 -11.74
CA THR A 16 2.50 -4.25 -12.83
C THR A 16 3.65 -5.20 -12.49
N LEU A 17 4.37 -4.98 -11.40
CA LEU A 17 5.42 -5.90 -10.93
C LEU A 17 4.86 -7.29 -10.60
N PRO A 18 5.58 -8.37 -10.97
CA PRO A 18 5.25 -9.72 -10.50
C PRO A 18 5.20 -9.80 -8.98
N ALA A 19 4.29 -10.62 -8.43
CA ALA A 19 4.01 -10.65 -6.99
C ALA A 19 5.26 -10.86 -6.10
N ALA A 20 6.17 -11.75 -6.52
CA ALA A 20 7.40 -12.00 -5.79
C ALA A 20 8.36 -10.79 -5.80
N GLU A 21 8.43 -10.08 -6.92
CA GLU A 21 9.27 -8.88 -7.06
C GLU A 21 8.66 -7.70 -6.29
N ARG A 22 7.34 -7.53 -6.37
CA ARG A 22 6.62 -6.54 -5.58
C ARG A 22 6.85 -6.73 -4.08
N ALA A 23 6.86 -7.98 -3.59
CA ALA A 23 7.13 -8.28 -2.18
C ALA A 23 8.58 -7.90 -1.78
N ARG A 24 9.56 -8.21 -2.63
CA ARG A 24 10.96 -7.83 -2.41
C ARG A 24 11.16 -6.30 -2.50
N PHE A 25 10.47 -5.64 -3.41
CA PHE A 25 10.52 -4.18 -3.54
C PHE A 25 9.91 -3.52 -2.29
N ALA A 26 8.78 -4.04 -1.81
CA ALA A 26 8.11 -3.55 -0.60
C ALA A 26 8.97 -3.71 0.66
N SER A 27 9.69 -4.82 0.82
CA SER A 27 10.57 -4.99 1.99
C SER A 27 11.75 -4.01 1.99
N ARG A 28 12.26 -3.64 0.81
CA ARG A 28 13.35 -2.66 0.64
C ARG A 28 12.91 -1.23 0.91
N LEU A 29 11.65 -0.87 0.61
CA LEU A 29 11.12 0.49 0.81
C LEU A 29 11.29 1.03 2.24
N ALA A 30 11.27 0.15 3.24
CA ALA A 30 11.47 0.55 4.63
C ALA A 30 12.90 1.03 4.92
N ALA A 31 13.89 0.46 4.24
CA ALA A 31 15.31 0.67 4.52
C ALA A 31 15.99 1.65 3.55
N GLU A 32 15.46 1.80 2.33
CA GLU A 32 16.13 2.53 1.24
C GLU A 32 15.42 3.86 0.93
N PRO A 33 15.99 5.02 1.32
CA PRO A 33 15.40 6.33 1.01
C PRO A 33 15.27 6.60 -0.50
N GLU A 34 16.25 6.19 -1.31
CA GLU A 34 16.24 6.42 -2.76
C GLU A 34 15.04 5.71 -3.43
N LEU A 35 14.67 4.51 -2.99
CA LEU A 35 13.46 3.84 -3.47
C LEU A 35 12.19 4.60 -3.10
N ARG A 36 12.12 5.16 -1.89
CA ARG A 36 10.97 5.98 -1.47
C ARG A 36 10.87 7.25 -2.30
N ASP A 37 12.01 7.84 -2.67
CA ASP A 37 12.05 9.03 -3.53
C ASP A 37 11.57 8.71 -4.94
N ALA A 38 12.04 7.59 -5.52
CA ALA A 38 11.59 7.13 -6.83
C ALA A 38 10.09 6.78 -6.86
N VAL A 39 9.58 6.10 -5.83
CA VAL A 39 8.13 5.81 -5.70
C VAL A 39 7.31 7.10 -5.59
N ARG A 40 7.76 8.08 -4.79
CA ARG A 40 7.08 9.39 -4.70
C ARG A 40 7.09 10.13 -6.03
N PHE A 41 8.22 10.11 -6.75
CA PHE A 41 8.36 10.72 -8.06
C PHE A 41 7.36 10.14 -9.07
N TRP A 42 7.32 8.80 -9.20
CA TRP A 42 6.40 8.14 -10.11
C TRP A 42 4.93 8.26 -9.68
N GLY A 43 4.65 8.19 -8.37
CA GLY A 43 3.31 8.42 -7.83
C GLY A 43 2.76 9.80 -8.21
N ALA A 44 3.55 10.86 -7.99
CA ALA A 44 3.16 12.22 -8.38
C ALA A 44 2.95 12.36 -9.91
N ARG A 45 3.74 11.64 -10.70
CA ARG A 45 3.63 11.64 -12.16
C ARG A 45 2.37 10.92 -12.68
N PHE A 46 1.95 9.86 -12.02
CA PHE A 46 0.78 9.07 -12.43
C PHE A 46 -0.53 9.55 -11.81
N PHE A 47 -0.51 10.29 -10.71
CA PHE A 47 -1.70 10.84 -10.07
C PHE A 47 -2.69 11.54 -11.05
N PRO A 48 -2.25 12.34 -12.04
CA PRO A 48 -3.17 12.97 -12.99
C PRO A 48 -3.96 11.98 -13.87
N LEU A 49 -3.51 10.72 -13.99
CA LEU A 49 -4.25 9.70 -14.73
C LEU A 49 -5.57 9.34 -14.04
N ASP A 50 -5.65 9.47 -12.71
CA ASP A 50 -6.87 9.21 -11.94
C ASP A 50 -7.97 10.23 -12.28
N GLU A 51 -7.60 11.46 -12.64
CA GLU A 51 -8.55 12.50 -13.06
C GLU A 51 -9.25 12.18 -14.38
N ALA A 52 -8.69 11.30 -15.20
CA ALA A 52 -9.28 10.89 -16.46
C ALA A 52 -10.37 9.82 -16.28
N VAL A 53 -10.49 9.23 -15.09
CA VAL A 53 -11.45 8.16 -14.80
C VAL A 53 -12.74 8.77 -14.23
N PRO A 54 -13.90 8.54 -14.87
CA PRO A 54 -15.17 9.02 -14.32
C PRO A 54 -15.47 8.30 -12.99
N PRO A 55 -16.00 9.00 -11.97
CA PRO A 55 -16.33 8.38 -10.69
C PRO A 55 -17.49 7.38 -10.85
N GLU A 56 -17.31 6.19 -10.27
CA GLU A 56 -18.34 5.16 -10.19
C GLU A 56 -18.78 5.01 -8.72
N ALA A 57 -20.08 5.07 -8.47
CA ALA A 57 -20.62 4.95 -7.12
C ALA A 57 -20.53 3.49 -6.63
N PRO A 58 -19.91 3.22 -5.47
CA PRO A 58 -19.91 1.88 -4.89
C PRO A 58 -21.32 1.48 -4.39
N PRO A 59 -21.60 0.18 -4.20
CA PRO A 59 -22.82 -0.28 -3.54
C PRO A 59 -22.98 0.36 -2.14
N PRO A 60 -24.20 0.78 -1.74
CA PRO A 60 -24.42 1.55 -0.51
C PRO A 60 -24.03 0.79 0.77
N GLU A 61 -24.08 -0.54 0.74
CA GLU A 61 -23.70 -1.42 1.84
C GLU A 61 -22.18 -1.61 2.01
N LEU A 62 -21.38 -1.24 0.99
CA LEU A 62 -19.94 -1.51 0.96
C LEU A 62 -19.23 -0.85 2.13
N TRP A 63 -19.64 0.38 2.48
CA TRP A 63 -18.99 1.11 3.56
C TRP A 63 -19.21 0.47 4.92
N GLY A 64 -20.44 0.05 5.20
CA GLY A 64 -20.73 -0.72 6.42
C GLY A 64 -20.02 -2.08 6.46
N ALA A 65 -19.78 -2.72 5.30
CA ALA A 65 -19.00 -3.95 5.24
C ALA A 65 -17.52 -3.73 5.59
N ILE A 66 -16.93 -2.65 5.07
CA ILE A 66 -15.54 -2.26 5.36
C ILE A 66 -15.39 -1.96 6.86
N GLU A 67 -16.28 -1.17 7.45
CA GLU A 67 -16.26 -0.82 8.88
C GLU A 67 -16.30 -2.07 9.78
N ARG A 68 -17.17 -3.04 9.47
CA ARG A 68 -17.23 -4.31 10.23
C ARG A 68 -15.92 -5.09 10.14
N GLN A 69 -15.31 -5.16 8.96
CA GLN A 69 -14.08 -5.93 8.74
C GLN A 69 -12.87 -5.26 9.40
N THR A 70 -12.73 -3.94 9.31
CA THR A 70 -11.59 -3.21 9.88
C THR A 70 -11.73 -3.05 11.39
N GLY A 71 -12.93 -2.77 11.92
CA GLY A 71 -13.18 -2.72 13.35
C GLY A 71 -12.92 -4.06 14.06
N ALA A 72 -13.26 -5.19 13.41
CA ALA A 72 -12.93 -6.51 13.93
C ALA A 72 -11.40 -6.75 14.00
N ARG A 73 -10.64 -6.22 13.02
CA ARG A 73 -9.18 -6.36 12.96
C ARG A 73 -8.46 -5.50 14.01
N GLU A 74 -8.97 -4.29 14.29
CA GLU A 74 -8.47 -3.45 15.38
C GLU A 74 -8.71 -4.10 16.75
N THR A 75 -9.90 -4.69 16.94
CA THR A 75 -10.22 -5.43 18.17
C THR A 75 -9.30 -6.64 18.36
N ALA A 76 -9.01 -7.38 17.28
CA ALA A 76 -8.09 -8.52 17.31
C ALA A 76 -6.62 -8.11 17.58
N ALA A 77 -6.16 -7.00 16.99
CA ALA A 77 -4.82 -6.47 17.24
C ALA A 77 -4.66 -5.97 18.70
N ALA A 78 -5.70 -5.35 19.26
CA ALA A 78 -5.72 -4.94 20.67
C ALA A 78 -5.71 -6.15 21.64
N ALA A 79 -6.44 -7.23 21.33
CA ALA A 79 -6.43 -8.46 22.14
C ALA A 79 -5.10 -9.22 22.10
N ALA A 80 -4.40 -9.21 20.95
CA ALA A 80 -3.06 -9.78 20.82
C ALA A 80 -2.02 -9.00 21.65
N GLY A 81 -2.06 -7.65 21.62
CA GLY A 81 -1.19 -6.81 22.45
C GLY A 81 -1.47 -6.92 23.96
N ALA A 82 -2.73 -7.14 24.36
CA ALA A 82 -3.09 -7.38 25.75
C ALA A 82 -2.57 -8.71 26.30
N THR A 83 -2.34 -9.71 25.43
CA THR A 83 -1.77 -11.01 25.83
C THR A 83 -0.25 -10.89 26.06
N ASP A 84 0.45 -10.05 25.30
CA ASP A 84 1.89 -9.75 25.49
C ASP A 84 2.16 -8.94 26.78
N MET A 85 1.19 -8.13 27.25
CA MET A 85 1.33 -7.35 28.47
C MET A 85 1.14 -8.14 29.78
N VAL A 86 0.64 -9.39 29.72
CA VAL A 86 0.40 -10.26 30.90
C VAL A 86 1.57 -11.22 31.14
N SER A 87 2.77 -10.91 30.62
CA SER A 87 3.98 -11.71 30.82
C SER A 87 5.19 -10.90 31.33
N LEU A 88 4.97 -9.74 31.96
CA LEU A 88 6.03 -8.90 32.55
C LEU A 88 5.86 -8.74 34.07
#